data_AF-A0A366MML3-F1
#
_entry.id   AF-A0A366MML3-F1
#
_cell.length_a   1.000
_cell.length_b   1.000
_cell.length_c   1.000
_cell.angle_alpha   90.00
_cell.angle_beta   90.00
_cell.angle_gamma   90.00
#
_symmetry.space_group_name_H-M   'P 1'
#
loop_
_entity.id
_entity.type
_entity.pdbx_description
1 polymer ?
#
loop_
_entity_poly.entity_id
_entity_poly.type
_entity_poly.pdbx_seq_one_letter_code
_entity_poly.pdbx_strand_id
1 'polypeptide(L)'
;MDILEFLDKGGFIVYILIFLNIIGFTIIFWKFFTLPRKHQIIAKIKQRIKPTSSVSMQIEYEVKKLETGLTIIKNIAIISPLLGLLGTVVGIYMSFEDITAKGLGDPTVFSGGIAVALITTIVGIIVSIPHQIAYNHFISIIDTIEILAKKELVGKEE
;
A
#
# COMPACT_ATOMS: atom_id res chain seq x y z
N MET A 1 12.89 25.02 8.28
CA MET A 1 12.76 24.14 7.11
C MET A 1 11.28 23.93 6.90
N ASP A 2 10.75 24.46 5.81
CA ASP A 2 9.35 24.26 5.45
C ASP A 2 9.17 22.86 4.86
N ILE A 3 8.05 22.21 5.17
CA ILE A 3 7.71 20.89 4.62
C ILE A 3 7.68 20.94 3.09
N LEU A 4 7.24 22.06 2.51
CA LEU A 4 7.25 22.29 1.07
C LEU A 4 8.69 22.27 0.51
N GLU A 5 9.62 22.95 1.17
CA GLU A 5 11.04 22.96 0.77
C GLU A 5 11.69 21.57 0.86
N PHE A 6 11.28 20.76 1.85
CA PHE A 6 11.71 19.37 1.99
C PHE A 6 11.17 18.48 0.85
N LEU A 7 9.90 18.66 0.46
CA LEU A 7 9.28 17.89 -0.62
C LEU A 7 9.84 18.27 -2.00
N ASP A 8 10.09 19.56 -2.24
CA ASP A 8 10.67 20.04 -3.49
C ASP A 8 12.09 19.49 -3.73
N LYS A 9 12.87 19.32 -2.65
CA LYS A 9 14.19 18.69 -2.71
C LYS A 9 14.15 17.21 -3.08
N GLY A 10 13.02 16.52 -2.90
CA GLY A 10 12.89 15.10 -3.24
C GLY A 10 12.64 14.81 -4.72
N GLY A 11 12.44 15.85 -5.54
CA GLY A 11 12.20 15.72 -6.98
C GLY A 11 10.91 14.99 -7.34
N PHE A 12 10.79 14.62 -8.63
CA PHE A 12 9.59 14.02 -9.22
C PHE A 12 9.09 12.74 -8.51
N ILE A 13 10.00 11.93 -7.96
CA ILE A 13 9.66 10.66 -7.30
C ILE A 13 8.80 10.90 -6.04
N VAL A 14 9.08 11.97 -5.28
CA VAL A 14 8.29 12.33 -4.11
C VAL A 14 6.85 12.68 -4.48
N TYR A 15 6.64 13.37 -5.61
CA TYR A 15 5.30 13.66 -6.11
C TYR A 15 4.51 12.39 -6.47
N ILE A 16 5.16 11.39 -7.08
CA ILE A 16 4.53 10.08 -7.31
C ILE A 16 4.16 9.42 -5.98
N LEU A 17 5.06 9.44 -5.00
CA LEU A 17 4.83 8.83 -3.69
C LEU A 17 3.65 9.48 -2.96
N ILE A 18 3.52 10.80 -3.02
CA ILE A 18 2.38 11.54 -2.46
C ILE A 18 1.09 11.14 -3.18
N PHE A 19 1.10 11.05 -4.50
CA PHE A 19 -0.07 10.63 -5.27
C PHE A 19 -0.52 9.20 -4.89
N LEU A 20 0.42 8.26 -4.79
CA LEU A 20 0.13 6.90 -4.32
C LEU A 20 -0.41 6.90 -2.88
N ASN A 21 0.14 7.74 -2.01
CA ASN A 21 -0.30 7.88 -0.63
C ASN A 21 -1.78 8.32 -0.55
N ILE A 22 -2.17 9.33 -1.32
CA ILE A 22 -3.57 9.82 -1.36
C ILE A 22 -4.53 8.71 -1.83
N ILE A 23 -4.17 8.00 -2.90
CA ILE A 23 -4.98 6.88 -3.43
C ILE A 23 -5.12 5.80 -2.36
N GLY A 24 -4.02 5.36 -1.77
CA GLY A 24 -4.04 4.27 -0.80
C GLY A 24 -4.79 4.64 0.47
N PHE A 25 -4.62 5.85 1.01
CA PHE A 25 -5.39 6.33 2.15
C PHE A 25 -6.90 6.44 1.86
N THR A 26 -7.27 6.82 0.64
CA THR A 26 -8.68 6.85 0.22
C THR A 26 -9.30 5.44 0.31
N ILE A 27 -8.59 4.42 -0.18
CA ILE A 27 -9.06 3.03 -0.12
C ILE A 27 -9.06 2.50 1.31
N ILE A 28 -8.02 2.81 2.10
CA ILE A 28 -7.92 2.42 3.51
C ILE A 28 -9.10 2.98 4.29
N PHE A 29 -9.41 4.27 4.13
CA PHE A 29 -10.53 4.92 4.79
C PHE A 29 -11.84 4.23 4.41
N TRP A 30 -12.10 4.03 3.11
CA TRP A 30 -13.28 3.32 2.64
C TRP A 30 -13.42 1.89 3.23
N LYS A 31 -12.32 1.15 3.31
CA LYS A 31 -12.29 -0.20 3.90
C LYS A 31 -12.52 -0.20 5.40
N PHE A 32 -11.96 0.78 6.10
CA PHE A 32 -12.10 0.94 7.54
C PHE A 32 -13.56 1.08 7.97
N PHE A 33 -14.42 1.73 7.17
CA PHE A 33 -15.86 1.79 7.45
C PHE A 33 -16.65 0.57 6.97
N THR A 34 -16.14 -0.16 5.97
CA THR A 34 -16.86 -1.27 5.32
C THR A 34 -16.68 -2.62 6.05
N LEU A 35 -15.44 -2.97 6.44
CA LEU A 35 -15.09 -4.27 7.03
C LEU A 35 -15.41 -4.50 8.53
N PRO A 36 -15.60 -3.50 9.42
CA PRO A 36 -15.87 -3.79 10.84
C PRO A 36 -17.24 -4.46 11.08
N ARG A 37 -18.14 -4.44 10.08
CA ARG A 37 -19.48 -5.04 10.17
C ARG A 37 -19.50 -6.53 9.79
N LYS A 38 -18.59 -7.34 10.37
CA LYS A 38 -18.41 -8.77 10.05
C LYS A 38 -19.73 -9.57 10.07
N HIS A 39 -20.56 -9.37 11.08
CA HIS A 39 -21.85 -10.05 11.22
C HIS A 39 -22.84 -9.73 10.08
N GLN A 40 -22.92 -8.47 9.64
CA GLN A 40 -23.81 -8.09 8.53
C GLN A 40 -23.30 -8.63 7.19
N ILE A 41 -21.97 -8.74 7.03
CA ILE A 41 -21.36 -9.31 5.84
C ILE A 41 -21.70 -10.79 5.73
N ILE A 42 -21.53 -11.56 6.82
CA ILE A 42 -21.89 -12.99 6.86
C ILE A 42 -23.38 -13.19 6.55
N ALA A 43 -24.26 -12.36 7.13
CA ALA A 43 -25.69 -12.41 6.84
C ALA A 43 -26.01 -12.17 5.35
N LYS A 44 -25.32 -11.20 4.71
CA LYS A 44 -25.45 -10.94 3.27
C LYS A 44 -24.92 -12.10 2.41
N ILE A 45 -23.81 -12.71 2.82
CA ILE A 45 -23.24 -13.88 2.13
C ILE A 45 -24.24 -15.05 2.19
N LYS A 46 -24.77 -15.35 3.38
CA LYS A 46 -25.76 -16.40 3.59
C LYS A 46 -27.03 -16.23 2.73
N GLN A 47 -27.49 -15.00 2.56
CA GLN A 47 -28.68 -14.71 1.73
C GLN A 47 -28.41 -14.90 0.22
N ARG A 48 -27.16 -14.74 -0.23
CA ARG A 48 -26.78 -14.84 -1.64
C ARG A 48 -26.42 -16.27 -2.07
N ILE A 49 -26.11 -17.14 -1.12
CA ILE A 49 -25.72 -18.53 -1.38
C ILE A 49 -26.95 -19.39 -1.62
N LYS A 50 -26.94 -20.15 -2.72
CA LYS A 50 -27.93 -21.18 -3.00
C LYS A 50 -27.50 -22.52 -2.39
N PRO A 51 -28.40 -23.26 -1.73
CA PRO A 51 -28.12 -24.61 -1.22
C PRO A 51 -28.04 -25.58 -2.41
N THR A 52 -26.88 -25.58 -3.06
CA THR A 52 -26.47 -26.43 -4.18
C THR A 52 -25.12 -27.01 -3.80
N SER A 53 -24.69 -28.12 -4.42
CA SER A 53 -23.43 -28.85 -4.15
C SER A 53 -22.12 -28.07 -4.30
N SER A 54 -22.16 -26.74 -4.48
CA SER A 54 -20.98 -25.86 -4.63
C SER A 54 -21.02 -24.67 -3.66
N VAL A 55 -21.47 -24.87 -2.42
CA VAL A 55 -21.51 -23.83 -1.38
C VAL A 55 -20.12 -23.21 -1.14
N SER A 56 -19.07 -24.03 -1.04
CA SER A 56 -17.70 -23.56 -0.82
C SER A 56 -17.21 -22.60 -1.91
N MET A 57 -17.48 -22.91 -3.19
CA MET A 57 -17.11 -22.06 -4.32
C MET A 57 -17.87 -20.71 -4.29
N GLN A 58 -19.15 -20.72 -3.88
CA GLN A 58 -19.94 -19.49 -3.74
C GLN A 58 -19.42 -18.61 -2.60
N ILE A 59 -18.98 -19.21 -1.48
CA ILE A 59 -18.35 -18.49 -0.38
C ILE A 59 -17.07 -17.80 -0.85
N GLU A 60 -16.18 -18.53 -1.52
CA GLU A 60 -14.91 -18.00 -2.04
C GLU A 60 -15.14 -16.84 -3.01
N TYR A 61 -16.15 -16.94 -3.87
CA TYR A 61 -16.51 -15.86 -4.78
C TYR A 61 -16.98 -14.59 -4.05
N GLU A 62 -17.82 -14.71 -3.02
CA GLU A 62 -18.27 -13.56 -2.24
C GLU A 62 -17.16 -12.96 -1.37
N VAL A 63 -16.28 -13.80 -0.79
CA VAL A 63 -15.10 -13.37 -0.02
C VAL A 63 -14.14 -12.59 -0.92
N LYS A 64 -13.88 -13.07 -2.15
CA LYS A 64 -13.02 -12.39 -3.11
C LYS A 64 -13.49 -10.97 -3.46
N LYS A 65 -14.80 -10.72 -3.44
CA LYS A 65 -15.33 -9.34 -3.62
C LYS A 65 -14.92 -8.42 -2.49
N LEU A 66 -14.78 -8.93 -1.26
CA LEU A 66 -14.33 -8.17 -0.11
C LEU A 66 -12.84 -7.79 -0.21
N GLU A 67 -12.04 -8.48 -1.02
CA GLU A 67 -10.64 -8.15 -1.28
C GLU A 67 -10.47 -6.97 -2.25
N THR A 68 -11.54 -6.54 -2.93
CA THR A 68 -11.49 -5.44 -3.90
C THR A 68 -10.82 -4.20 -3.28
N GLY A 69 -9.79 -3.68 -3.95
CA GLY A 69 -8.98 -2.54 -3.50
C GLY A 69 -7.79 -2.90 -2.60
N LEU A 70 -7.77 -4.08 -1.97
CA LEU A 70 -6.62 -4.51 -1.15
C LEU A 70 -5.37 -4.77 -2.00
N THR A 71 -5.54 -5.24 -3.23
CA THR A 71 -4.41 -5.40 -4.18
C THR A 71 -3.70 -4.07 -4.43
N ILE A 72 -4.43 -2.96 -4.50
CA ILE A 72 -3.83 -1.63 -4.71
C ILE A 72 -3.03 -1.23 -3.47
N ILE A 73 -3.59 -1.40 -2.26
CA ILE A 73 -2.88 -1.13 -1.00
C ILE A 73 -1.60 -1.98 -0.90
N LYS A 74 -1.69 -3.28 -1.22
CA LYS A 74 -0.53 -4.19 -1.26
C LYS A 74 0.54 -3.70 -2.21
N ASN A 75 0.15 -3.30 -3.42
CA ASN A 75 1.09 -2.82 -4.43
C ASN A 75 1.75 -1.52 -3.98
N ILE A 76 1.01 -0.58 -3.38
CA ILE A 76 1.59 0.66 -2.83
C ILE A 76 2.59 0.33 -1.72
N ALA A 77 2.26 -0.60 -0.82
CA ALA A 77 3.14 -1.01 0.26
C ALA A 77 4.49 -1.56 -0.27
N ILE A 78 4.45 -2.37 -1.34
CA ILE A 78 5.64 -2.99 -1.93
C ILE A 78 6.42 -2.02 -2.84
N ILE A 79 5.73 -1.20 -3.63
CA ILE A 79 6.35 -0.35 -4.67
C ILE A 79 6.91 0.95 -4.09
N SER A 80 6.28 1.54 -3.06
CA SER A 80 6.75 2.80 -2.45
C SER A 80 8.21 2.78 -1.96
N PRO A 81 8.71 1.74 -1.26
CA PRO A 81 10.12 1.70 -0.86
C PRO A 81 11.05 1.47 -2.06
N LEU A 82 10.61 0.74 -3.08
CA LEU A 82 11.36 0.56 -4.33
C LEU A 82 11.49 1.88 -5.11
N LEU A 83 10.44 2.71 -5.13
CA LEU A 83 10.50 4.07 -5.67
C LEU A 83 11.44 4.97 -4.87
N GLY A 84 11.45 4.84 -3.54
CA GLY A 84 12.41 5.56 -2.69
C GLY A 84 13.86 5.18 -3.02
N LEU A 85 14.13 3.88 -3.19
CA LEU A 85 15.43 3.36 -3.63
C LEU A 85 15.79 3.85 -5.04
N LEU A 86 14.85 3.88 -5.98
CA LEU A 86 15.07 4.49 -7.30
C LEU A 86 15.54 5.94 -7.16
N GLY A 87 14.91 6.70 -6.26
CA GLY A 87 15.33 8.07 -5.97
C GLY A 87 16.75 8.17 -5.40
N THR A 88 17.21 7.18 -4.64
CA THR A 88 18.63 7.15 -4.23
C THR A 88 19.58 6.99 -5.39
N VAL A 89 19.25 6.10 -6.32
CA VAL A 89 20.09 5.85 -7.48
C VAL A 89 20.17 7.10 -8.34
N VAL A 90 19.03 7.76 -8.56
CA VAL A 90 18.97 9.03 -9.31
C VAL A 90 19.74 10.14 -8.61
N GLY A 91 19.56 10.34 -7.30
CA GLY A 91 20.26 11.40 -6.56
C GLY A 91 21.78 11.19 -6.49
N ILE A 92 22.23 9.94 -6.31
CA ILE A 92 23.65 9.60 -6.36
C ILE A 92 24.21 9.80 -7.77
N TYR A 93 23.46 9.43 -8.81
CA TYR A 93 23.86 9.68 -10.19
C TYR A 93 24.04 11.18 -10.48
N MET A 94 23.09 12.02 -10.05
CA MET A 94 23.21 13.49 -10.17
C MET A 94 24.44 14.02 -9.43
N SER A 95 24.73 13.48 -8.25
CA SER A 95 25.91 13.84 -7.45
C SER A 95 27.21 13.55 -8.21
N PHE A 96 27.29 12.41 -8.89
CA PHE A 96 28.47 12.06 -9.71
C PHE A 96 28.62 12.95 -10.94
N GLU A 97 27.53 13.30 -11.61
CA GLU A 97 27.55 14.26 -12.73
C GLU A 97 28.11 15.62 -12.29
N ASP A 98 27.66 16.12 -11.13
CA ASP A 98 28.16 17.37 -10.55
C ASP A 98 29.67 17.30 -10.22
N ILE A 99 30.12 16.17 -9.66
CA ILE A 99 31.53 15.92 -9.36
C ILE A 99 32.38 15.90 -10.64
N THR A 100 31.91 15.22 -11.70
CA THR A 100 32.63 15.15 -12.97
C THR A 100 32.73 16.53 -13.64
N ALA A 101 31.69 17.35 -13.52
CA ALA A 101 31.65 18.68 -14.13
C ALA A 101 32.48 19.74 -13.38
N LYS A 102 32.47 19.72 -12.04
CA LYS A 102 33.02 20.81 -11.19
C LYS A 102 34.19 20.37 -10.31
N GLY A 103 34.49 19.07 -10.26
CA GLY A 103 35.51 18.50 -9.38
C GLY A 103 35.05 18.34 -7.92
N LEU A 104 35.90 17.72 -7.10
CA LEU A 104 35.61 17.40 -5.69
C LEU A 104 35.97 18.52 -4.70
N GLY A 105 36.35 19.71 -5.18
CA GLY A 105 36.94 20.76 -4.34
C GLY A 105 36.00 21.36 -3.30
N ASP A 106 34.69 21.40 -3.57
CA ASP A 106 33.67 21.94 -2.67
C ASP A 106 32.56 20.89 -2.44
N PRO A 107 32.34 20.41 -1.20
CA PRO A 107 31.28 19.45 -0.87
C PRO A 107 29.85 19.92 -1.19
N THR A 108 29.63 21.23 -1.31
CA THR A 108 28.30 21.78 -1.65
C THR A 108 27.89 21.44 -3.08
N VAL A 109 28.86 21.11 -3.95
CA VAL A 109 28.64 20.77 -5.36
C VAL A 109 27.75 19.55 -5.54
N PHE A 110 27.89 18.53 -4.68
CA PHE A 110 27.19 17.26 -4.84
C PHE A 110 26.21 16.95 -3.69
N SER A 111 26.21 17.75 -2.63
CA SER A 111 25.36 17.53 -1.45
C SER A 111 23.86 17.60 -1.77
N GLY A 112 23.47 18.34 -2.81
CA GLY A 112 22.09 18.41 -3.29
C GLY A 112 21.57 17.07 -3.79
N GLY A 113 22.34 16.35 -4.63
CA GLY A 113 21.94 15.04 -5.13
C GLY A 113 21.85 13.98 -4.03
N ILE A 114 22.77 14.03 -3.05
CA ILE A 114 22.70 13.17 -1.87
C ILE A 114 21.45 13.49 -1.03
N ALA A 115 21.11 14.77 -0.85
CA ALA A 115 19.90 15.16 -0.13
C ALA A 115 18.63 14.61 -0.82
N VAL A 116 18.54 14.72 -2.16
CA VAL A 116 17.45 14.12 -2.95
C VAL A 116 17.34 12.63 -2.66
N ALA A 117 18.45 11.90 -2.73
CA ALA A 117 18.50 10.46 -2.48
C ALA A 117 17.96 10.05 -1.10
N LEU A 118 18.35 10.78 -0.05
CA LEU A 118 17.91 10.50 1.31
C LEU A 118 16.41 10.81 1.48
N ILE A 119 15.96 11.94 0.97
CA ILE A 119 14.57 12.39 1.09
C ILE A 119 13.62 11.41 0.40
N THR A 120 13.93 10.95 -0.82
CA THR A 120 13.08 10.00 -1.55
C THR A 120 12.91 8.69 -0.78
N THR A 121 13.96 8.21 -0.12
CA THR A 121 13.92 6.99 0.69
C THR A 121 13.03 7.15 1.91
N ILE A 122 13.22 8.25 2.64
CA ILE A 122 12.42 8.56 3.84
C ILE A 122 10.94 8.60 3.47
N VAL A 123 10.58 9.33 2.41
CA VAL A 123 9.19 9.41 1.95
C VAL A 123 8.67 8.03 1.52
N GLY A 124 9.45 7.26 0.76
CA GLY A 124 9.05 5.92 0.30
C GLY A 124 8.71 4.96 1.45
N ILE A 125 9.50 5.00 2.52
CA ILE A 125 9.28 4.21 3.74
C ILE A 125 8.05 4.71 4.51
N ILE A 126 7.92 6.03 4.69
CA ILE A 126 6.76 6.66 5.36
C ILE A 126 5.45 6.28 4.66
N VAL A 127 5.45 6.20 3.33
CA VAL A 127 4.28 5.74 2.57
C VAL A 127 4.09 4.23 2.72
N SER A 128 5.14 3.41 2.62
CA SER A 128 5.05 1.95 2.66
C SER A 128 4.45 1.39 3.96
N ILE A 129 4.94 1.85 5.10
CA ILE A 129 4.61 1.30 6.43
C ILE A 129 3.10 1.27 6.72
N PRO A 130 2.35 2.40 6.66
CA PRO A 130 0.92 2.40 6.97
C PRO A 130 0.12 1.54 5.98
N HIS A 131 0.53 1.49 4.71
CA HIS A 131 -0.14 0.67 3.70
C HIS A 131 0.06 -0.82 3.97
N GLN A 132 1.27 -1.23 4.35
CA GLN A 132 1.55 -2.62 4.71
C GLN A 132 0.74 -3.08 5.93
N ILE A 133 0.68 -2.23 6.97
CA ILE A 133 -0.10 -2.50 8.18
C ILE A 133 -1.58 -2.62 7.84
N ALA A 134 -2.12 -1.67 7.07
CA ALA A 134 -3.53 -1.68 6.68
C ALA A 134 -3.89 -2.92 5.83
N TYR A 135 -3.04 -3.28 4.85
CA TYR A 135 -3.25 -4.48 4.04
C TYR A 135 -3.30 -5.75 4.92
N ASN A 136 -2.30 -5.93 5.78
CA ASN A 136 -2.22 -7.10 6.67
C ASN A 136 -3.41 -7.15 7.65
N HIS A 137 -3.88 -6.00 8.13
CA HIS A 137 -5.03 -5.93 9.01
C HIS A 137 -6.33 -6.32 8.29
N PHE A 138 -6.57 -5.77 7.08
CA PHE A 138 -7.78 -6.04 6.34
C PHE A 138 -7.84 -7.47 5.79
N ILE A 139 -6.73 -8.03 5.31
CA ILE A 139 -6.72 -9.42 4.83
C ILE A 139 -7.02 -10.40 5.98
N SER A 140 -6.43 -10.19 7.16
CA SER A 140 -6.72 -11.00 8.35
C SER A 140 -8.20 -10.97 8.76
N ILE A 141 -8.87 -9.82 8.59
CA ILE A 141 -10.30 -9.70 8.82
C ILE A 141 -11.10 -10.52 7.80
N ILE A 142 -10.73 -10.46 6.52
CA ILE A 142 -11.40 -11.20 5.44
C ILE A 142 -11.24 -12.70 5.63
N ASP A 143 -10.03 -13.16 5.95
CA ASP A 143 -9.74 -14.57 6.24
C ASP A 143 -10.62 -15.09 7.40
N THR A 144 -10.78 -14.26 8.45
CA THR A 144 -11.68 -14.58 9.57
C THR A 144 -13.14 -14.72 9.11
N ILE A 145 -13.61 -13.83 8.22
CA ILE A 145 -14.97 -13.87 7.66
C ILE A 145 -15.16 -15.14 6.84
N GLU A 146 -14.17 -15.53 6.02
CA GLU A 146 -14.22 -16.76 5.23
C GLU A 146 -14.33 -18.01 6.12
N ILE A 147 -13.48 -18.12 7.14
CA ILE A 147 -13.48 -19.25 8.07
C ILE A 147 -14.85 -19.36 8.77
N LEU A 148 -15.39 -18.25 9.26
CA LEU A 148 -16.70 -18.23 9.92
C LEU A 148 -17.83 -18.62 8.96
N ALA A 149 -17.80 -18.10 7.72
CA ALA A 149 -18.79 -18.44 6.70
C ALA A 149 -18.74 -19.93 6.33
N LYS A 150 -17.55 -20.50 6.15
CA LYS A 150 -17.37 -21.95 5.90
C LYS A 150 -17.92 -22.77 7.06
N LYS A 151 -17.60 -22.40 8.31
CA LYS A 151 -18.10 -23.11 9.51
C LYS A 151 -19.63 -23.09 9.63
N GLU A 152 -20.26 -21.95 9.41
CA GLU A 152 -21.72 -21.82 9.58
C GLU A 152 -22.55 -22.47 8.46
N LEU A 153 -22.01 -22.55 7.25
CA LEU A 153 -22.76 -22.96 6.06
C LEU A 153 -22.46 -24.40 5.64
N VAL A 154 -21.23 -24.87 5.83
CA VAL A 154 -20.85 -26.27 5.52
C VAL A 154 -21.04 -27.16 6.74
N GLY A 155 -20.72 -26.67 7.95
CA GLY A 155 -20.91 -27.42 9.20
C GLY A 155 -22.37 -27.63 9.63
N LYS A 156 -23.34 -27.24 8.80
CA LYS A 156 -24.77 -27.56 8.96
C LYS A 156 -25.24 -28.70 8.06
N GLU A 157 -24.39 -29.18 7.16
CA GLU A 157 -24.68 -30.28 6.24
C GLU A 157 -24.28 -31.67 6.80
N GLU A 158 -23.67 -31.71 7.99
CA GLU A 158 -23.44 -32.93 8.81
C GLU A 158 -24.35 -32.95 10.05
#